data_AF-A0A2V9U438-F1
#
_entry.id   AF-A0A2V9U438-F1
#
_cell.length_a   1.000
_cell.length_b   1.000
_cell.length_c   1.000
_cell.angle_alpha   90.00
_cell.angle_beta   90.00
_cell.angle_gamma   90.00
#
_symmetry.space_group_name_H-M   'P 1'
#
loop_
_entity.id
_entity.type
_entity.pdbx_description
1 polymer ?
#
loop_
_entity_poly.entity_id
_entity_poly.type
_entity_poly.pdbx_seq_one_letter_code
_entity_poly.pdbx_strand_id
1 'polypeptide(L)'
;MSLMPDPTFYPSPGMAMQAPPERLAYVSLLNVGSNGQRDAMGVIDLDPSSSEYGRLVGQVDFPRGDNELHHFGWNACSACLCPQSAHPHMERRYLIVPGIGSSRIHILDTKPNPKQPKIVKVIEPEEFIRKTGYTSPHTIHCGPDGVYGSALGSASGDGPGGIFLMDANTFELKGQWEQDRGPQQLAYDFWWHLGHDTMVTSEWGTPNMVKNGLNPELLLGGKYGHKMHIFDLDKRRHVQELELGAEQQMVLELRPAHDPKKTYGFVGVVISLKDLSSSIWMWYRENAGKNGKWAARKVIEIPAEPAEPEKLPPLLQGFKAVPPLVSDINLSLDDRFLYVSCWGTGEFIQYDVSDPANPKKTGSIHVGGIVRRAAHPSKPKQSLNGGPQMVELSRDGKRVYFTNSLYSPWDEQFYPDGVKSWMVKIDAHPNGGINLDKQFFVEFDGLRAHQVRLEGGDASSDSYCYSDGK
;
A
#
# COMPACT_ATOMS: atom_id res chain seq x y z
N MET A 1 25.85 1.71 -20.55
CA MET A 1 24.42 2.10 -20.61
C MET A 1 23.79 1.31 -21.74
N SER A 2 22.66 0.65 -21.47
CA SER A 2 21.85 0.01 -22.52
C SER A 2 21.36 1.10 -23.48
N LEU A 3 21.39 0.83 -24.80
CA LEU A 3 20.78 1.69 -25.82
C LEU A 3 19.25 1.55 -25.87
N MET A 4 18.71 0.51 -25.21
CA MET A 4 17.29 0.19 -25.14
C MET A 4 16.74 0.51 -23.74
N PRO A 5 15.47 0.95 -23.63
CA PRO A 5 14.81 1.09 -22.34
C PRO A 5 14.82 -0.20 -21.53
N ASP A 6 14.70 -0.08 -20.21
CA ASP A 6 14.51 -1.22 -19.31
C ASP A 6 13.32 -2.08 -19.79
N PRO A 7 13.48 -3.41 -19.94
CA PRO A 7 12.41 -4.29 -20.44
C PRO A 7 11.19 -4.38 -19.51
N THR A 8 11.28 -3.85 -18.29
CA THR A 8 10.20 -3.79 -17.30
C THR A 8 9.54 -2.41 -17.22
N PHE A 9 9.85 -1.51 -18.15
CA PHE A 9 9.08 -0.30 -18.36
C PHE A 9 8.04 -0.55 -19.45
N TYR A 10 6.77 -0.42 -19.07
CA TYR A 10 5.63 -0.67 -19.93
C TYR A 10 4.95 0.65 -20.29
N PRO A 11 4.72 0.96 -21.57
CA PRO A 11 4.04 2.20 -21.94
C PRO A 11 2.62 2.30 -21.36
N SER A 12 1.86 1.19 -21.38
CA SER A 12 0.45 1.15 -20.99
C SER A 12 0.15 -0.02 -20.03
N PRO A 13 -0.99 0.01 -19.32
CA PRO A 13 -1.43 -1.11 -18.50
C PRO A 13 -1.54 -2.41 -19.32
N GLY A 14 -2.16 -2.38 -20.50
CA GLY A 14 -2.30 -3.56 -21.35
C GLY A 14 -0.99 -4.16 -21.84
N MET A 15 0.06 -3.35 -22.05
CA MET A 15 1.41 -3.87 -22.33
C MET A 15 2.04 -4.51 -21.09
N ALA A 16 1.84 -3.94 -19.89
CA ALA A 16 2.30 -4.54 -18.63
C ALA A 16 1.65 -5.90 -18.37
N MET A 17 0.34 -6.04 -18.67
CA MET A 17 -0.41 -7.29 -18.54
C MET A 17 0.10 -8.40 -19.47
N GLN A 18 0.68 -8.05 -20.63
CA GLN A 18 1.21 -9.00 -21.62
C GLN A 18 2.66 -9.40 -21.35
N ALA A 19 3.36 -8.69 -20.48
CA ALA A 19 4.75 -8.96 -20.16
C ALA A 19 4.91 -10.25 -19.33
N PRO A 20 6.13 -10.83 -19.27
CA PRO A 20 6.37 -12.08 -18.54
C PRO A 20 5.89 -12.02 -17.09
N PRO A 21 5.34 -13.12 -16.54
CA PRO A 21 4.97 -13.19 -15.13
C PRO A 21 6.15 -12.95 -14.19
N GLU A 22 5.84 -12.47 -12.99
CA GLU A 22 6.77 -12.32 -11.89
C GLU A 22 7.39 -13.67 -11.47
N ARG A 23 8.69 -13.68 -11.14
CA ARG A 23 9.37 -14.87 -10.61
C ARG A 23 9.84 -14.70 -9.17
N LEU A 24 9.88 -13.46 -8.67
CA LEU A 24 10.23 -13.14 -7.29
C LEU A 24 9.24 -12.12 -6.68
N ALA A 25 9.05 -12.20 -5.37
CA ALA A 25 8.43 -11.16 -4.55
C ALA A 25 9.42 -10.65 -3.52
N TYR A 26 9.57 -9.33 -3.43
CA TYR A 26 10.23 -8.64 -2.34
C TYR A 26 9.20 -8.34 -1.26
N VAL A 27 9.53 -8.61 0.00
CA VAL A 27 8.59 -8.46 1.12
C VAL A 27 9.26 -7.71 2.26
N SER A 28 8.63 -6.63 2.72
CA SER A 28 9.01 -5.94 3.96
C SER A 28 8.78 -6.87 5.14
N LEU A 29 9.82 -7.17 5.91
CA LEU A 29 9.75 -7.99 7.12
C LEU A 29 10.18 -7.15 8.31
N LEU A 30 9.27 -6.85 9.22
CA LEU A 30 9.52 -6.04 10.41
C LEU A 30 9.74 -6.92 11.65
N ASN A 31 10.69 -6.57 12.50
CA ASN A 31 10.90 -7.23 13.79
C ASN A 31 10.21 -6.46 14.91
N VAL A 32 9.35 -7.14 15.66
CA VAL A 32 8.57 -6.62 16.79
C VAL A 32 9.03 -7.11 18.15
N GLY A 33 10.05 -7.95 18.17
CA GLY A 33 10.50 -8.63 19.38
C GLY A 33 11.89 -8.22 19.82
N SER A 34 12.13 -8.36 21.13
CA SER A 34 13.49 -8.51 21.67
C SER A 34 14.05 -9.92 21.42
N ASN A 35 13.81 -10.47 20.23
CA ASN A 35 14.24 -11.81 19.80
C ASN A 35 15.66 -11.81 19.18
N GLY A 36 16.32 -10.65 19.14
CA GLY A 36 17.65 -10.47 18.55
C GLY A 36 17.66 -10.38 17.01
N GLN A 37 16.50 -10.51 16.35
CA GLN A 37 16.36 -10.30 14.92
C GLN A 37 16.32 -8.80 14.58
N ARG A 38 16.35 -8.50 13.29
CA ARG A 38 16.23 -7.15 12.75
C ARG A 38 15.24 -7.17 11.62
N ASP A 39 14.69 -6.00 11.32
CA ASP A 39 13.92 -5.81 10.11
C ASP A 39 14.74 -6.27 8.89
N ALA A 40 14.07 -6.82 7.91
CA ALA A 40 14.69 -7.42 6.75
C ALA A 40 13.86 -7.17 5.47
N MET A 41 14.55 -7.26 4.34
CA MET A 41 13.88 -7.39 3.03
C MET A 41 13.97 -8.86 2.63
N GLY A 42 12.83 -9.56 2.65
CA GLY A 42 12.72 -10.94 2.22
C GLY A 42 12.55 -11.05 0.71
N VAL A 43 13.03 -12.15 0.13
CA VAL A 43 12.82 -12.49 -1.29
C VAL A 43 12.17 -13.87 -1.38
N ILE A 44 10.95 -13.94 -1.89
CA ILE A 44 10.18 -15.17 -2.08
C ILE A 44 10.26 -15.62 -3.54
N ASP A 45 10.51 -16.92 -3.77
CA ASP A 45 10.45 -17.50 -5.12
C ASP A 45 8.98 -17.75 -5.53
N LEU A 46 8.58 -17.13 -6.64
CA LEU A 46 7.23 -17.20 -7.19
C LEU A 46 7.16 -18.04 -8.47
N ASP A 47 8.27 -18.57 -8.99
CA ASP A 47 8.26 -19.41 -10.18
C ASP A 47 7.70 -20.81 -9.84
N PRO A 48 6.52 -21.21 -10.36
CA PRO A 48 5.94 -22.52 -10.06
C PRO A 48 6.77 -23.71 -10.56
N SER A 49 7.72 -23.47 -11.46
CA SER A 49 8.67 -24.49 -11.93
C SER A 49 9.91 -24.61 -11.04
N SER A 50 10.12 -23.67 -10.11
CA SER A 50 11.23 -23.70 -9.16
C SER A 50 11.00 -24.74 -8.07
N SER A 51 12.05 -25.48 -7.70
CA SER A 51 12.03 -26.35 -6.51
C SER A 51 11.94 -25.56 -5.20
N GLU A 52 12.16 -24.24 -5.26
CA GLU A 52 12.05 -23.33 -4.13
C GLU A 52 10.75 -22.52 -4.14
N TYR A 53 9.79 -22.83 -5.03
CA TYR A 53 8.50 -22.14 -5.12
C TYR A 53 7.83 -21.99 -3.74
N GLY A 54 7.40 -20.77 -3.43
CA GLY A 54 6.76 -20.45 -2.15
C GLY A 54 7.71 -20.51 -0.95
N ARG A 55 9.01 -20.25 -1.16
CA ARG A 55 10.01 -20.18 -0.08
C ARG A 55 10.78 -18.88 -0.10
N LEU A 56 11.25 -18.48 1.07
CA LEU A 56 12.24 -17.43 1.25
C LEU A 56 13.60 -17.92 0.69
N VAL A 57 14.02 -17.34 -0.43
CA VAL A 57 15.26 -17.67 -1.16
C VAL A 57 16.35 -16.61 -1.00
N GLY A 58 16.02 -15.49 -0.35
CA GLY A 58 16.93 -14.40 -0.08
C GLY A 58 16.44 -13.54 1.07
N GLN A 59 17.37 -12.94 1.80
CA GLN A 59 17.07 -11.99 2.87
C GLN A 59 18.22 -11.00 3.02
N VAL A 60 17.89 -9.74 3.30
CA VAL A 60 18.85 -8.69 3.65
C VAL A 60 18.43 -8.07 4.97
N ASP A 61 19.21 -8.32 6.02
CA ASP A 61 18.96 -7.75 7.34
C ASP A 61 19.41 -6.29 7.41
N PHE A 62 18.60 -5.45 8.03
CA PHE A 62 18.87 -4.03 8.17
C PHE A 62 19.79 -3.83 9.37
N PRO A 63 20.65 -2.79 9.36
CA PRO A 63 21.68 -2.64 10.39
C PRO A 63 21.12 -2.29 11.77
N ARG A 64 19.90 -1.75 11.84
CA ARG A 64 19.21 -1.33 13.07
C ARG A 64 17.80 -1.92 13.14
N GLY A 65 17.26 -2.08 14.34
CA GLY A 65 15.94 -2.67 14.60
C GLY A 65 14.85 -1.68 14.98
N ASP A 66 15.04 -0.39 14.70
CA ASP A 66 14.11 0.71 15.00
C ASP A 66 13.28 1.14 13.79
N ASN A 67 13.37 0.41 12.65
CA ASN A 67 12.85 0.91 11.39
C ASN A 67 11.33 0.86 11.30
N GLU A 68 10.69 -0.21 11.79
CA GLU A 68 9.28 -0.49 11.52
C GLU A 68 9.07 -0.51 10.00
N LEU A 69 9.66 -1.48 9.31
CA LEU A 69 9.47 -1.57 7.85
C LEU A 69 7.99 -1.73 7.49
N HIS A 70 7.56 -0.97 6.48
CA HIS A 70 6.15 -0.86 6.10
C HIS A 70 6.05 -0.87 4.57
N HIS A 71 5.86 0.30 3.97
CA HIS A 71 5.83 0.50 2.52
C HIS A 71 7.23 0.74 1.93
N PHE A 72 7.40 0.39 0.65
CA PHE A 72 8.58 0.62 -0.15
C PHE A 72 8.24 0.64 -1.65
N GLY A 73 9.14 1.15 -2.46
CA GLY A 73 8.93 1.29 -3.91
C GLY A 73 10.21 1.17 -4.71
N TRP A 74 10.07 1.18 -6.03
CA TRP A 74 11.22 1.19 -6.95
C TRP A 74 11.75 2.60 -7.17
N ASN A 75 13.04 2.72 -7.51
CA ASN A 75 13.62 4.00 -7.91
C ASN A 75 13.07 4.51 -9.25
N ALA A 76 12.70 3.60 -10.14
CA ALA A 76 12.26 3.88 -11.50
C ALA A 76 11.28 2.79 -11.95
N CYS A 77 10.35 3.15 -12.82
CA CYS A 77 9.30 2.28 -13.31
C CYS A 77 8.72 2.81 -14.64
N SER A 78 7.57 2.31 -15.07
CA SER A 78 6.90 2.70 -16.33
C SER A 78 6.69 4.21 -16.49
N ALA A 79 6.60 4.96 -15.39
CA ALA A 79 6.54 6.43 -15.41
C ALA A 79 7.75 7.07 -16.11
N CYS A 80 8.88 6.36 -16.22
CA CYS A 80 10.06 6.85 -16.93
C CYS A 80 9.87 7.02 -18.44
N LEU A 81 8.80 6.45 -19.00
CA LEU A 81 8.41 6.60 -20.41
C LEU A 81 7.46 7.79 -20.65
N CYS A 82 7.03 8.49 -19.59
CA CYS A 82 6.13 9.62 -19.70
C CYS A 82 6.77 10.78 -20.50
N PRO A 83 6.07 11.35 -21.50
CA PRO A 83 6.62 12.38 -22.37
C PRO A 83 7.14 13.64 -21.66
N GLN A 84 6.55 13.98 -20.51
CA GLN A 84 6.85 15.21 -19.77
C GLN A 84 8.27 15.23 -19.19
N SER A 85 8.82 14.06 -18.88
CA SER A 85 10.17 13.90 -18.34
C SER A 85 10.69 12.51 -18.73
N ALA A 86 10.85 12.30 -20.04
CA ALA A 86 11.30 11.02 -20.56
C ALA A 86 12.76 10.76 -20.18
N HIS A 87 12.98 9.68 -19.44
CA HIS A 87 14.29 9.19 -19.04
C HIS A 87 14.40 7.67 -19.20
N PRO A 88 14.26 7.17 -20.45
CA PRO A 88 14.24 5.73 -20.74
C PRO A 88 15.58 5.03 -20.48
N HIS A 89 16.65 5.78 -20.21
CA HIS A 89 17.95 5.23 -19.83
C HIS A 89 18.00 4.76 -18.36
N MET A 90 17.00 5.12 -17.56
CA MET A 90 16.82 4.63 -16.19
C MET A 90 16.54 3.12 -16.17
N GLU A 91 16.81 2.50 -15.04
CA GLU A 91 16.59 1.08 -14.81
C GLU A 91 15.78 0.89 -13.53
N ARG A 92 14.79 -0.01 -13.56
CA ARG A 92 14.13 -0.52 -12.35
C ARG A 92 15.12 -1.43 -11.66
N ARG A 93 15.81 -0.90 -10.64
CA ARG A 93 16.94 -1.61 -10.03
C ARG A 93 16.99 -1.52 -8.52
N TYR A 94 16.69 -0.35 -7.96
CA TYR A 94 16.85 -0.12 -6.55
C TYR A 94 15.50 -0.11 -5.85
N LEU A 95 15.40 -0.84 -4.75
CA LEU A 95 14.30 -0.71 -3.81
C LEU A 95 14.62 0.44 -2.85
N ILE A 96 13.65 1.33 -2.68
CA ILE A 96 13.68 2.47 -1.78
C ILE A 96 12.85 2.10 -0.55
N VAL A 97 13.52 1.82 0.56
CA VAL A 97 12.92 1.19 1.73
C VAL A 97 12.98 2.14 2.94
N PRO A 98 11.94 2.95 3.17
CA PRO A 98 11.81 3.75 4.38
C PRO A 98 11.47 2.89 5.61
N GLY A 99 11.94 3.32 6.78
CA GLY A 99 11.42 2.89 8.07
C GLY A 99 10.49 3.96 8.64
N ILE A 100 9.20 3.64 8.82
CA ILE A 100 8.22 4.60 9.32
C ILE A 100 8.47 4.96 10.80
N GLY A 101 9.10 4.06 11.57
CA GLY A 101 9.45 4.26 12.96
C GLY A 101 10.71 5.10 13.15
N SER A 102 11.72 4.92 12.30
CA SER A 102 13.02 5.59 12.44
C SER A 102 13.18 6.84 11.58
N SER A 103 12.44 6.95 10.47
CA SER A 103 12.68 7.90 9.37
C SER A 103 13.97 7.69 8.58
N ARG A 104 14.59 6.52 8.72
CA ARG A 104 15.73 6.10 7.91
C ARG A 104 15.25 5.58 6.55
N ILE A 105 16.00 5.87 5.49
CA ILE A 105 15.74 5.29 4.16
C ILE A 105 16.93 4.44 3.74
N HIS A 106 16.68 3.22 3.31
CA HIS A 106 17.68 2.31 2.77
C HIS A 106 17.47 2.14 1.27
N ILE A 107 18.57 2.11 0.53
CA ILE A 107 18.58 1.87 -0.91
C ILE A 107 19.18 0.48 -1.13
N LEU A 108 18.38 -0.44 -1.65
CA LEU A 108 18.79 -1.82 -1.91
C LEU A 108 18.96 -2.05 -3.40
N ASP A 109 20.17 -2.39 -3.84
CA ASP A 109 20.44 -2.80 -5.22
C ASP A 109 20.01 -4.26 -5.43
N THR A 110 19.12 -4.51 -6.38
CA THR A 110 18.65 -5.86 -6.74
C THR A 110 19.52 -6.53 -7.81
N LYS A 111 20.59 -5.87 -8.30
CA LYS A 111 21.48 -6.42 -9.33
C LYS A 111 22.90 -6.64 -8.80
N PRO A 112 23.64 -7.60 -9.38
CA PRO A 112 23.27 -8.48 -10.50
C PRO A 112 22.39 -9.68 -10.10
N ASN A 113 22.23 -9.97 -8.80
CA ASN A 113 21.45 -11.11 -8.33
C ASN A 113 20.17 -10.65 -7.63
N PRO A 114 18.98 -10.78 -8.25
CA PRO A 114 17.72 -10.32 -7.65
C PRO A 114 17.28 -11.13 -6.44
N LYS A 115 17.83 -12.34 -6.24
CA LYS A 115 17.65 -13.14 -5.00
C LYS A 115 18.51 -12.65 -3.83
N GLN A 116 19.50 -11.79 -4.06
CA GLN A 116 20.37 -11.26 -3.00
C GLN A 116 20.57 -9.74 -3.15
N PRO A 117 19.54 -8.94 -2.84
CA PRO A 117 19.69 -7.49 -2.82
C PRO A 117 20.78 -7.05 -1.85
N LYS A 118 21.31 -5.84 -2.03
CA LYS A 118 22.35 -5.29 -1.14
C LYS A 118 22.06 -3.85 -0.78
N ILE A 119 22.16 -3.51 0.50
CA ILE A 119 22.12 -2.11 0.93
C ILE A 119 23.35 -1.41 0.35
N VAL A 120 23.11 -0.44 -0.54
CA VAL A 120 24.16 0.36 -1.20
C VAL A 120 24.24 1.78 -0.67
N LYS A 121 23.18 2.27 -0.03
CA LYS A 121 23.12 3.58 0.61
C LYS A 121 22.11 3.58 1.74
N VAL A 122 22.42 4.35 2.77
CA VAL A 122 21.53 4.63 3.91
C VAL A 122 21.46 6.14 4.07
N ILE A 123 20.24 6.66 4.17
CA ILE A 123 19.97 8.06 4.52
C ILE A 123 19.51 8.05 5.97
N GLU A 124 20.31 8.63 6.85
CA GLU A 124 20.02 8.63 8.29
C GLU A 124 18.91 9.63 8.64
N PRO A 125 18.16 9.40 9.73
CA PRO A 125 17.01 10.22 10.11
C PRO A 125 17.31 11.71 10.21
N GLU A 126 18.49 12.08 10.73
CA GLU A 126 18.88 13.49 10.88
C GLU A 126 19.03 14.17 9.52
N GLU A 127 19.55 13.46 8.51
CA GLU A 127 19.62 13.99 7.15
C GLU A 127 18.23 14.10 6.53
N PHE A 128 17.39 13.07 6.69
CA PHE A 128 16.01 13.07 6.20
C PHE A 128 15.22 14.26 6.74
N ILE A 129 15.19 14.41 8.06
CA ILE A 129 14.50 15.50 8.76
C ILE A 129 15.07 16.85 8.34
N ARG A 130 16.40 17.00 8.29
CA ARG A 130 17.02 18.28 7.90
C ARG A 130 16.69 18.68 6.46
N LYS A 131 16.64 17.72 5.53
CA LYS A 131 16.41 17.98 4.10
C LYS A 131 14.93 18.22 3.78
N THR A 132 14.03 17.51 4.47
CA THR A 132 12.60 17.49 4.14
C THR A 132 11.73 18.21 5.16
N GLY A 133 12.18 18.37 6.40
CA GLY A 133 11.36 18.85 7.51
C GLY A 133 10.34 17.83 8.02
N TYR A 134 10.34 16.60 7.48
CA TYR A 134 9.38 15.54 7.78
C TYR A 134 9.98 14.39 8.58
N THR A 135 9.11 13.55 9.15
CA THR A 135 9.40 12.30 9.85
C THR A 135 8.36 11.23 9.49
N SER A 136 8.66 9.97 9.76
CA SER A 136 7.81 8.80 9.46
C SER A 136 7.41 8.69 7.98
N PRO A 137 8.39 8.50 7.07
CA PRO A 137 8.13 8.23 5.67
C PRO A 137 7.32 6.94 5.50
N HIS A 138 6.36 6.95 4.57
CA HIS A 138 5.40 5.87 4.33
C HIS A 138 5.45 5.38 2.88
N THR A 139 4.58 5.90 2.00
CA THR A 139 4.45 5.46 0.62
C THR A 139 5.64 5.93 -0.21
N ILE A 140 6.11 5.10 -1.15
CA ILE A 140 7.11 5.48 -2.15
C ILE A 140 6.60 5.17 -3.55
N HIS A 141 6.63 6.18 -4.43
CA HIS A 141 6.33 6.04 -5.85
C HIS A 141 7.47 6.56 -6.73
N CYS A 142 7.77 5.83 -7.80
CA CYS A 142 8.62 6.27 -8.90
C CYS A 142 7.81 7.17 -9.84
N GLY A 143 8.13 8.46 -9.85
CA GLY A 143 7.48 9.47 -10.70
C GLY A 143 8.27 9.74 -11.99
N PRO A 144 7.71 10.60 -12.87
CA PRO A 144 8.36 10.96 -14.13
C PRO A 144 9.67 11.75 -14.00
N ASP A 145 9.94 12.40 -12.88
CA ASP A 145 11.10 13.31 -12.68
C ASP A 145 11.89 13.01 -11.39
N GLY A 146 11.55 11.93 -10.70
CA GLY A 146 12.21 11.50 -9.47
C GLY A 146 11.42 10.46 -8.70
N VAL A 147 11.89 10.14 -7.49
CA VAL A 147 11.15 9.35 -6.52
C VAL A 147 10.40 10.29 -5.59
N TYR A 148 9.14 9.98 -5.34
CA TYR A 148 8.26 10.68 -4.43
C TYR A 148 8.01 9.79 -3.22
N GLY A 149 7.96 10.38 -2.03
CA GLY A 149 7.53 9.65 -0.84
C GLY A 149 6.64 10.48 0.07
N SER A 150 5.64 9.88 0.69
CA SER A 150 4.86 10.54 1.75
C SER A 150 5.55 10.41 3.10
N ALA A 151 5.20 11.29 4.03
CA ALA A 151 5.60 11.27 5.41
C ALA A 151 4.46 11.76 6.31
N LEU A 152 4.22 11.04 7.41
CA LEU A 152 3.03 11.25 8.25
C LEU A 152 3.04 12.58 9.02
N GLY A 153 4.21 13.16 9.28
CA GLY A 153 4.31 14.35 10.11
C GLY A 153 5.58 15.15 9.93
N SER A 154 5.60 16.30 10.60
CA SER A 154 6.75 17.20 10.68
C SER A 154 7.83 16.63 11.60
N ALA A 155 8.98 17.30 11.65
CA ALA A 155 10.09 16.93 12.53
C ALA A 155 9.71 16.74 14.02
N SER A 156 8.63 17.35 14.52
CA SER A 156 8.16 17.16 15.90
C SER A 156 7.34 15.87 16.11
N GLY A 157 6.98 15.18 15.03
CA GLY A 157 6.01 14.08 15.04
C GLY A 157 4.54 14.54 15.04
N ASP A 158 4.29 15.84 14.88
CA ASP A 158 2.95 16.40 14.69
C ASP A 158 2.71 16.74 13.22
N GLY A 159 1.72 17.59 12.93
CA GLY A 159 1.48 18.12 11.60
C GLY A 159 2.39 19.31 11.25
N PRO A 160 2.39 19.73 9.98
CA PRO A 160 1.79 19.00 8.88
C PRO A 160 2.68 17.84 8.39
N GLY A 161 2.07 16.74 7.95
CA GLY A 161 2.72 15.74 7.10
C GLY A 161 2.80 16.23 5.65
N GLY A 162 3.20 15.37 4.72
CA GLY A 162 3.19 15.67 3.29
C GLY A 162 4.11 14.77 2.47
N ILE A 163 4.64 15.29 1.37
CA ILE A 163 5.40 14.54 0.37
C ILE A 163 6.80 15.14 0.22
N PHE A 164 7.81 14.28 0.08
CA PHE A 164 9.18 14.64 -0.23
C PHE A 164 9.62 14.10 -1.59
N LEU A 165 10.62 14.75 -2.17
CA LEU A 165 11.25 14.35 -3.42
C LEU A 165 12.65 13.81 -3.20
N MET A 166 13.03 12.84 -4.01
CA MET A 166 14.37 12.27 -4.07
C MET A 166 14.80 12.08 -5.51
N ASP A 167 16.08 12.29 -5.78
CA ASP A 167 16.66 11.99 -7.09
C ASP A 167 16.71 10.48 -7.35
N ALA A 168 16.21 10.04 -8.52
CA ALA A 168 16.12 8.62 -8.86
C ALA A 168 17.48 7.97 -9.21
N ASN A 169 18.53 8.76 -9.43
CA ASN A 169 19.88 8.29 -9.73
C ASN A 169 20.80 8.37 -8.52
N THR A 170 20.88 9.54 -7.89
CA THR A 170 21.82 9.77 -6.79
C THR A 170 21.23 9.42 -5.43
N PHE A 171 19.91 9.26 -5.34
CA PHE A 171 19.16 9.10 -4.09
C PHE A 171 19.39 10.25 -3.12
N GLU A 172 19.63 11.46 -3.63
CA GLU A 172 19.70 12.67 -2.81
C GLU A 172 18.28 13.23 -2.59
N LEU A 173 17.98 13.57 -1.34
CA LEU A 173 16.73 14.24 -0.98
C LEU A 173 16.71 15.67 -1.52
N LYS A 174 15.68 15.98 -2.30
CA LYS A 174 15.43 17.31 -2.89
C LYS A 174 14.60 18.22 -1.97
N GLY A 175 13.96 17.66 -0.94
CA GLY A 175 13.18 18.37 0.07
C GLY A 175 11.68 18.17 -0.10
N GLN A 176 10.87 19.10 0.45
CA GLN A 176 9.41 19.05 0.36
C GLN A 176 8.93 19.17 -1.08
N TRP A 177 7.86 18.44 -1.41
CA TRP A 177 7.17 18.56 -2.67
C TRP A 177 6.15 19.70 -2.64
N GLU A 178 5.43 19.97 -1.55
CA GLU A 178 4.43 21.05 -1.56
C GLU A 178 5.07 22.44 -1.69
N GLN A 179 4.63 23.24 -2.67
CA GLN A 179 4.92 24.68 -2.73
C GLN A 179 3.81 25.48 -2.05
N ASP A 180 2.57 25.02 -2.17
CA ASP A 180 1.41 25.51 -1.43
C ASP A 180 0.54 24.32 -1.04
N ARG A 181 0.48 24.00 0.25
CA ARG A 181 -0.29 22.86 0.76
C ARG A 181 -1.75 23.17 1.06
N GLY A 182 -2.16 24.45 0.94
CA GLY A 182 -3.49 24.88 1.34
C GLY A 182 -3.82 24.42 2.77
N PRO A 183 -5.01 23.84 3.01
CA PRO A 183 -5.44 23.40 4.33
C PRO A 183 -4.88 22.04 4.79
N GLN A 184 -4.18 21.28 3.93
CA GLN A 184 -3.70 19.93 4.27
C GLN A 184 -2.83 19.96 5.54
N GLN A 185 -3.17 19.12 6.51
CA GLN A 185 -2.40 18.92 7.75
C GLN A 185 -1.96 17.47 7.92
N LEU A 186 -2.87 16.52 7.72
CA LEU A 186 -2.58 15.10 7.82
C LEU A 186 -2.12 14.55 6.46
N ALA A 187 -1.40 13.43 6.52
CA ALA A 187 -0.93 12.70 5.34
C ALA A 187 -0.97 11.19 5.63
N TYR A 188 -0.99 10.40 4.56
CA TYR A 188 -0.80 8.96 4.63
C TYR A 188 -0.26 8.45 3.29
N ASP A 189 -1.16 8.22 2.34
CA ASP A 189 -0.85 7.74 1.01
C ASP A 189 -1.00 8.86 -0.01
N PHE A 190 -0.39 8.69 -1.18
CA PHE A 190 -0.55 9.61 -2.28
C PHE A 190 -0.39 8.88 -3.61
N TRP A 191 -1.11 9.35 -4.62
CA TRP A 191 -0.89 8.93 -6.00
C TRP A 191 -1.33 10.04 -6.94
N TRP A 192 -1.56 9.75 -8.22
CA TRP A 192 -1.71 10.76 -9.25
C TRP A 192 -2.50 10.28 -10.46
N HIS A 193 -2.93 11.26 -11.24
CA HIS A 193 -3.39 11.12 -12.61
C HIS A 193 -2.41 11.88 -13.51
N LEU A 194 -1.32 11.24 -13.95
CA LEU A 194 -0.24 11.92 -14.70
C LEU A 194 -0.74 12.60 -15.98
N GLY A 195 -1.67 11.96 -16.72
CA GLY A 195 -2.29 12.53 -17.92
C GLY A 195 -3.16 13.78 -17.66
N HIS A 196 -3.46 14.06 -16.38
CA HIS A 196 -4.34 15.13 -15.93
C HIS A 196 -3.68 16.10 -14.96
N ASP A 197 -2.35 16.03 -14.79
CA ASP A 197 -1.58 16.96 -13.95
C ASP A 197 -2.16 17.09 -12.54
N THR A 198 -2.53 15.96 -11.95
CA THR A 198 -3.23 15.91 -10.67
C THR A 198 -2.53 14.93 -9.73
N MET A 199 -2.22 15.40 -8.52
CA MET A 199 -1.86 14.55 -7.40
C MET A 199 -3.03 14.47 -6.41
N VAL A 200 -3.19 13.30 -5.79
CA VAL A 200 -4.20 13.00 -4.80
C VAL A 200 -3.50 12.49 -3.54
N THR A 201 -3.83 13.03 -2.37
CA THR A 201 -3.29 12.57 -1.07
C THR A 201 -4.42 12.22 -0.11
N SER A 202 -4.16 11.29 0.80
CA SER A 202 -5.09 10.83 1.84
C SER A 202 -4.59 11.15 3.25
N GLU A 203 -5.36 10.80 4.28
CA GLU A 203 -5.12 11.20 5.66
C GLU A 203 -5.31 10.04 6.66
N TRP A 204 -4.27 9.77 7.45
CA TRP A 204 -4.35 8.85 8.60
C TRP A 204 -4.31 9.61 9.93
N GLY A 205 -3.12 9.99 10.36
CA GLY A 205 -2.83 10.65 11.64
C GLY A 205 -1.34 10.99 11.72
N THR A 206 -0.97 11.88 12.64
CA THR A 206 0.45 12.23 12.83
C THR A 206 1.19 11.09 13.54
N PRO A 207 2.54 11.05 13.46
CA PRO A 207 3.35 10.09 14.21
C PRO A 207 3.01 10.02 15.69
N ASN A 208 2.84 11.17 16.36
CA ASN A 208 2.48 11.24 17.77
C ASN A 208 1.08 10.67 18.08
N MET A 209 0.18 10.63 17.10
CA MET A 209 -1.16 10.03 17.25
C MET A 209 -1.17 8.51 17.10
N VAL A 210 -0.24 7.93 16.31
CA VAL A 210 -0.33 6.52 15.87
C VAL A 210 0.72 5.61 16.50
N LYS A 211 1.90 6.13 16.86
CA LYS A 211 3.09 5.34 17.26
C LYS A 211 2.92 4.51 18.52
N ASN A 212 1.89 4.77 19.32
CA ASN A 212 1.59 4.05 20.57
C ASN A 212 0.31 3.21 20.47
N GLY A 213 -0.15 2.93 19.25
CA GLY A 213 -1.43 2.27 19.02
C GLY A 213 -2.54 3.26 18.65
N LEU A 214 -3.68 2.71 18.24
CA LEU A 214 -4.92 3.44 18.07
C LEU A 214 -5.33 4.07 19.41
N ASN A 215 -5.50 5.38 19.41
CA ASN A 215 -5.95 6.14 20.57
C ASN A 215 -7.48 6.29 20.55
N PRO A 216 -8.21 5.68 21.51
CA PRO A 216 -9.68 5.72 21.52
C PRO A 216 -10.25 7.13 21.71
N GLU A 217 -9.60 7.99 22.49
CA GLU A 217 -10.07 9.37 22.73
C GLU A 217 -9.97 10.20 21.45
N LEU A 218 -8.86 10.07 20.71
CA LEU A 218 -8.68 10.73 19.42
C LEU A 218 -9.68 10.20 18.38
N LEU A 219 -9.90 8.88 18.34
CA LEU A 219 -10.86 8.26 17.43
C LEU A 219 -12.29 8.77 17.68
N LEU A 220 -12.77 8.64 18.92
CA LEU A 220 -14.12 9.08 19.29
C LEU A 220 -14.29 10.60 19.20
N GLY A 221 -13.19 11.36 19.30
CA GLY A 221 -13.15 12.80 19.06
C GLY A 221 -13.07 13.20 17.58
N GLY A 222 -13.11 12.24 16.64
CA GLY A 222 -13.06 12.49 15.20
C GLY A 222 -11.74 13.11 14.73
N LYS A 223 -10.61 12.74 15.36
CA LYS A 223 -9.30 13.39 15.15
C LYS A 223 -8.43 12.71 14.11
N TYR A 224 -8.77 11.50 13.65
CA TYR A 224 -8.08 10.88 12.53
C TYR A 224 -8.58 11.47 11.20
N GLY A 225 -7.78 11.28 10.15
CA GLY A 225 -8.05 11.80 8.82
C GLY A 225 -9.37 11.34 8.24
N HIS A 226 -10.06 12.24 7.56
CA HIS A 226 -11.38 11.98 6.95
C HIS A 226 -11.55 12.66 5.59
N LYS A 227 -10.45 13.21 5.07
CA LYS A 227 -10.42 13.97 3.83
C LYS A 227 -9.44 13.38 2.83
N MET A 228 -9.61 13.81 1.59
CA MET A 228 -8.60 13.69 0.54
C MET A 228 -8.26 15.08 0.02
N HIS A 229 -7.04 15.23 -0.50
CA HIS A 229 -6.57 16.48 -1.07
C HIS A 229 -6.18 16.30 -2.52
N ILE A 230 -6.61 17.25 -3.35
CA ILE A 230 -6.26 17.34 -4.75
C ILE A 230 -5.27 18.47 -4.91
N PHE A 231 -4.20 18.20 -5.65
CA PHE A 231 -3.17 19.16 -6.00
C PHE A 231 -2.98 19.22 -7.51
N ASP A 232 -2.62 20.40 -7.99
CA ASP A 232 -1.96 20.59 -9.28
C ASP A 232 -0.54 20.04 -9.17
N LEU A 233 -0.23 18.99 -9.95
CA LEU A 233 1.01 18.21 -9.80
C LEU A 233 2.24 19.02 -10.20
N ASP A 234 2.20 19.69 -11.35
CA ASP A 234 3.29 20.52 -11.89
C ASP A 234 3.52 21.78 -11.05
N LYS A 235 2.44 22.51 -10.68
CA LYS A 235 2.57 23.71 -9.85
C LYS A 235 2.83 23.40 -8.38
N ARG A 236 2.59 22.15 -7.96
CA ARG A 236 2.80 21.67 -6.58
C ARG A 236 1.95 22.44 -5.58
N ARG A 237 0.68 22.70 -5.95
CA ARG A 237 -0.26 23.52 -5.19
C ARG A 237 -1.57 22.80 -4.93
N HIS A 238 -2.05 22.88 -3.70
CA HIS A 238 -3.36 22.38 -3.32
C HIS A 238 -4.47 23.14 -4.08
N VAL A 239 -5.41 22.40 -4.66
CA VAL A 239 -6.53 22.97 -5.42
C VAL A 239 -7.89 22.68 -4.79
N GLN A 240 -8.06 21.55 -4.12
CA GLN A 240 -9.36 21.14 -3.59
C GLN A 240 -9.21 20.15 -2.44
N GLU A 241 -10.02 20.34 -1.39
CA GLU A 241 -10.23 19.37 -0.32
C GLU A 241 -11.54 18.61 -0.60
N LEU A 242 -11.53 17.29 -0.43
CA LEU A 242 -12.69 16.41 -0.54
C LEU A 242 -12.96 15.79 0.84
N GLU A 243 -14.06 16.21 1.47
CA GLU A 243 -14.53 15.67 2.74
C GLU A 243 -15.37 14.40 2.52
N LEU A 244 -15.03 13.30 3.19
CA LEU A 244 -15.74 12.02 3.06
C LEU A 244 -16.80 11.82 4.17
N GLY A 245 -16.80 12.67 5.19
CA GLY A 245 -17.76 12.68 6.28
C GLY A 245 -17.06 12.61 7.64
N ALA A 246 -17.48 13.45 8.59
CA ALA A 246 -16.85 13.54 9.91
C ALA A 246 -16.91 12.23 10.71
N GLU A 247 -17.85 11.34 10.39
CA GLU A 247 -17.95 10.01 11.00
C GLU A 247 -17.01 8.98 10.35
N GLN A 248 -16.48 9.24 9.16
CA GLN A 248 -15.49 8.38 8.50
C GLN A 248 -14.11 8.69 9.09
N GLN A 249 -13.29 7.69 9.39
CA GLN A 249 -11.97 7.90 9.99
C GLN A 249 -10.93 7.00 9.34
N MET A 250 -9.72 7.54 9.17
CA MET A 250 -8.55 6.93 8.55
C MET A 250 -8.80 6.61 7.07
N VAL A 251 -8.58 7.61 6.24
CA VAL A 251 -8.65 7.53 4.78
C VAL A 251 -7.28 7.07 4.30
N LEU A 252 -7.14 5.79 3.95
CA LEU A 252 -5.84 5.16 3.75
C LEU A 252 -5.44 5.10 2.27
N GLU A 253 -5.45 3.90 1.70
CA GLU A 253 -4.84 3.56 0.41
C GLU A 253 -5.58 4.15 -0.78
N LEU A 254 -4.86 4.83 -1.66
CA LEU A 254 -5.36 5.44 -2.89
C LEU A 254 -5.02 4.54 -4.08
N ARG A 255 -6.02 4.21 -4.90
CA ARG A 255 -5.83 3.45 -6.15
C ARG A 255 -6.50 4.19 -7.33
N PRO A 256 -5.77 5.06 -8.06
CA PRO A 256 -6.29 5.63 -9.30
C PRO A 256 -6.53 4.53 -10.34
N ALA A 257 -7.41 4.80 -11.30
CA ALA A 257 -7.50 3.97 -12.50
C ALA A 257 -6.14 3.91 -13.22
N HIS A 258 -5.77 2.73 -13.69
CA HIS A 258 -4.52 2.48 -14.41
C HIS A 258 -4.52 3.07 -15.81
N ASP A 259 -5.66 3.03 -16.50
CA ASP A 259 -5.80 3.71 -17.79
C ASP A 259 -5.71 5.24 -17.59
N PRO A 260 -4.65 5.90 -18.09
CA PRO A 260 -4.40 7.31 -17.80
C PRO A 260 -5.40 8.28 -18.44
N LYS A 261 -6.36 7.78 -19.24
CA LYS A 261 -7.50 8.57 -19.73
C LYS A 261 -8.65 8.66 -18.72
N LYS A 262 -8.70 7.76 -17.73
CA LYS A 262 -9.79 7.68 -16.76
C LYS A 262 -9.50 8.58 -15.58
N THR A 263 -10.43 9.46 -15.26
CA THR A 263 -10.32 10.41 -14.15
C THR A 263 -11.14 9.95 -12.94
N TYR A 264 -10.87 8.75 -12.46
CA TYR A 264 -11.41 8.23 -11.19
C TYR A 264 -10.38 7.38 -10.44
N GLY A 265 -10.66 7.08 -9.19
CA GLY A 265 -9.98 6.05 -8.43
C GLY A 265 -10.76 5.68 -7.17
N PHE A 266 -10.20 4.77 -6.38
CA PHE A 266 -10.82 4.25 -5.17
C PHE A 266 -9.96 4.47 -3.95
N VAL A 267 -10.57 4.84 -2.82
CA VAL A 267 -9.92 4.98 -1.51
C VAL A 267 -10.63 4.15 -0.46
N GLY A 268 -9.85 3.49 0.40
CA GLY A 268 -10.35 2.78 1.57
C GLY A 268 -10.51 3.69 2.78
N VAL A 269 -11.61 3.52 3.52
CA VAL A 269 -11.84 4.12 4.84
C VAL A 269 -11.96 3.00 5.86
N VAL A 270 -11.10 3.04 6.88
CA VAL A 270 -10.95 1.94 7.84
C VAL A 270 -12.21 1.77 8.68
N ILE A 271 -12.78 2.86 9.20
CA ILE A 271 -13.83 2.76 10.20
C ILE A 271 -14.76 3.96 10.21
N SER A 272 -16.05 3.70 10.42
CA SER A 272 -17.05 4.71 10.75
C SER A 272 -17.31 4.76 12.26
N LEU A 273 -17.32 5.96 12.83
CA LEU A 273 -17.71 6.21 14.23
C LEU A 273 -19.19 5.90 14.50
N LYS A 274 -20.01 5.84 13.45
CA LYS A 274 -21.45 5.59 13.56
C LYS A 274 -21.77 4.15 13.92
N ASP A 275 -21.10 3.19 13.27
CA ASP A 275 -21.48 1.77 13.29
C ASP A 275 -20.31 0.80 13.05
N LEU A 276 -19.06 1.28 13.11
CA LEU A 276 -17.84 0.50 12.92
C LEU A 276 -17.70 -0.15 11.53
N SER A 277 -18.54 0.23 10.56
CA SER A 277 -18.39 -0.19 9.18
C SER A 277 -17.10 0.34 8.58
N SER A 278 -16.57 -0.37 7.59
CA SER A 278 -15.57 0.18 6.67
C SER A 278 -16.24 0.58 5.37
N SER A 279 -15.64 1.49 4.61
CA SER A 279 -16.20 1.89 3.31
C SER A 279 -15.14 2.11 2.25
N ILE A 280 -15.55 2.02 0.98
CA ILE A 280 -14.72 2.41 -0.16
C ILE A 280 -15.43 3.54 -0.88
N TRP A 281 -14.66 4.57 -1.17
CA TRP A 281 -15.12 5.75 -1.88
C TRP A 281 -14.48 5.81 -3.25
N MET A 282 -15.28 6.16 -4.26
CA MET A 282 -14.80 6.47 -5.59
C MET A 282 -14.65 7.98 -5.70
N TRP A 283 -13.42 8.48 -5.90
CA TRP A 283 -13.22 9.85 -6.35
C TRP A 283 -13.25 9.90 -7.86
N TYR A 284 -13.77 10.99 -8.42
CA TYR A 284 -13.95 11.14 -9.86
C TYR A 284 -14.08 12.61 -10.26
N ARG A 285 -13.91 12.85 -11.56
CA ARG A 285 -14.14 14.16 -12.16
C ARG A 285 -15.56 14.23 -12.73
N GLU A 286 -16.37 15.19 -12.28
CA GLU A 286 -17.80 15.28 -12.64
C GLU A 286 -18.07 15.54 -14.13
N ASN A 287 -17.10 16.11 -14.85
CA ASN A 287 -17.17 16.33 -16.28
C ASN A 287 -15.86 15.85 -16.94
N ALA A 288 -15.96 15.01 -17.97
CA ALA A 288 -14.82 14.50 -18.71
C ALA A 288 -14.11 15.66 -19.46
N GLY A 289 -13.08 16.23 -18.84
CA GLY A 289 -12.30 17.34 -19.39
C GLY A 289 -11.36 17.97 -18.35
N LYS A 290 -10.35 18.74 -18.80
CA LYS A 290 -9.29 19.30 -17.94
C LYS A 290 -9.75 20.34 -16.91
N ASN A 291 -11.02 20.73 -16.89
CA ASN A 291 -11.57 21.79 -16.02
C ASN A 291 -12.70 21.31 -15.09
N GLY A 292 -13.06 20.03 -15.09
CA GLY A 292 -14.08 19.51 -14.16
C GLY A 292 -13.60 19.54 -12.71
N LYS A 293 -14.52 19.76 -11.75
CA LYS A 293 -14.24 19.58 -10.32
C LYS A 293 -14.11 18.11 -9.98
N TRP A 294 -13.31 17.83 -8.95
CA TRP A 294 -13.27 16.50 -8.36
C TRP A 294 -14.40 16.35 -7.34
N ALA A 295 -14.94 15.16 -7.25
CA ALA A 295 -15.95 14.77 -6.28
C ALA A 295 -15.62 13.37 -5.75
N ALA A 296 -16.21 13.00 -4.62
CA ALA A 296 -16.10 11.66 -4.07
C ALA A 296 -17.50 11.16 -3.67
N ARG A 297 -17.72 9.84 -3.81
CA ARG A 297 -18.94 9.18 -3.32
C ARG A 297 -18.62 7.81 -2.75
N LYS A 298 -19.34 7.42 -1.70
CA LYS A 298 -19.29 6.05 -1.16
C LYS A 298 -19.88 5.09 -2.18
N VAL A 299 -19.16 4.02 -2.51
CA VAL A 299 -19.60 3.01 -3.47
C VAL A 299 -19.68 1.61 -2.88
N ILE A 300 -18.98 1.35 -1.78
CA ILE A 300 -19.05 0.10 -1.01
C ILE A 300 -19.10 0.45 0.48
N GLU A 301 -19.94 -0.26 1.22
CA GLU A 301 -19.98 -0.24 2.69
C GLU A 301 -19.98 -1.68 3.19
N ILE A 302 -19.09 -1.99 4.14
CA ILE A 302 -18.92 -3.33 4.72
C ILE A 302 -19.24 -3.21 6.22
N PRO A 303 -20.29 -3.86 6.71
CA PRO A 303 -20.70 -3.72 8.11
C PRO A 303 -19.77 -4.50 9.05
N ALA A 304 -19.68 -4.04 10.31
CA ALA A 304 -19.06 -4.81 11.38
C ALA A 304 -19.85 -6.11 11.66
N GLU A 305 -19.14 -7.17 12.04
CA GLU A 305 -19.73 -8.48 12.37
C GLU A 305 -19.96 -8.57 13.90
N PRO A 306 -21.19 -8.85 14.38
CA PRO A 306 -21.43 -9.06 15.82
C PRO A 306 -20.59 -10.20 16.40
N ALA A 307 -20.10 -10.02 17.63
CA ALA A 307 -19.30 -11.02 18.32
C ALA A 307 -19.44 -10.94 19.84
N GLU A 308 -19.31 -12.09 20.50
CA GLU A 308 -19.31 -12.19 21.97
C GLU A 308 -18.09 -11.44 22.55
N PRO A 309 -18.25 -10.61 23.59
CA PRO A 309 -17.17 -9.82 24.18
C PRO A 309 -15.93 -10.63 24.57
N GLU A 310 -16.10 -11.86 25.05
CA GLU A 310 -15.00 -12.71 25.53
C GLU A 310 -14.09 -13.20 24.39
N LYS A 311 -14.56 -13.11 23.13
CA LYS A 311 -13.78 -13.44 21.93
C LYS A 311 -13.07 -12.22 21.34
N LEU A 312 -13.36 -11.03 21.85
CA LEU A 312 -12.84 -9.76 21.33
C LEU A 312 -11.62 -9.29 22.13
N PRO A 313 -10.65 -8.62 21.46
CA PRO A 313 -9.58 -7.93 22.16
C PRO A 313 -10.18 -6.81 23.04
N PRO A 314 -9.49 -6.40 24.12
CA PRO A 314 -10.02 -5.43 25.09
C PRO A 314 -10.59 -4.16 24.45
N LEU A 315 -9.95 -3.66 23.39
CA LEU A 315 -10.36 -2.47 22.65
C LEU A 315 -11.77 -2.59 22.03
N LEU A 316 -12.22 -3.80 21.69
CA LEU A 316 -13.47 -4.05 20.96
C LEU A 316 -14.61 -4.59 21.84
N GLN A 317 -14.33 -5.01 23.08
CA GLN A 317 -15.34 -5.67 23.95
C GLN A 317 -16.58 -4.81 24.19
N GLY A 318 -16.40 -3.51 24.38
CA GLY A 318 -17.51 -2.57 24.61
C GLY A 318 -18.45 -2.43 23.41
N PHE A 319 -17.95 -2.71 22.20
CA PHE A 319 -18.70 -2.60 20.96
C PHE A 319 -19.43 -3.90 20.57
N LYS A 320 -19.00 -5.05 21.10
CA LYS A 320 -19.59 -6.38 20.83
C LYS A 320 -19.62 -6.73 19.34
N ALA A 321 -18.65 -6.21 18.58
CA ALA A 321 -18.54 -6.40 17.15
C ALA A 321 -17.08 -6.33 16.69
N VAL A 322 -16.81 -7.00 15.58
CA VAL A 322 -15.55 -6.96 14.84
C VAL A 322 -15.73 -6.00 13.66
N PRO A 323 -15.08 -4.84 13.63
CA PRO A 323 -15.03 -4.00 12.43
C PRO A 323 -14.29 -4.74 11.29
N PRO A 324 -14.65 -4.52 10.01
CA PRO A 324 -13.90 -5.09 8.89
C PRO A 324 -12.46 -4.59 8.85
N LEU A 325 -12.24 -3.31 9.19
CA LEU A 325 -10.94 -2.63 9.13
C LEU A 325 -10.32 -2.78 7.75
N VAL A 326 -11.00 -2.22 6.73
CA VAL A 326 -10.44 -2.11 5.37
C VAL A 326 -9.16 -1.28 5.44
N SER A 327 -8.03 -1.98 5.42
CA SER A 327 -6.69 -1.40 5.59
C SER A 327 -5.98 -1.21 4.27
N ASP A 328 -6.24 -2.10 3.29
CA ASP A 328 -5.70 -1.98 1.95
C ASP A 328 -6.73 -2.37 0.89
N ILE A 329 -6.58 -1.76 -0.28
CA ILE A 329 -7.31 -2.05 -1.51
C ILE A 329 -6.33 -2.05 -2.68
N ASN A 330 -6.58 -2.85 -3.71
CA ASN A 330 -5.74 -2.83 -4.91
C ASN A 330 -6.57 -3.12 -6.17
N LEU A 331 -6.26 -2.40 -7.25
CA LEU A 331 -7.02 -2.39 -8.50
C LEU A 331 -6.21 -3.14 -9.56
N SER A 332 -6.81 -4.15 -10.19
CA SER A 332 -6.20 -4.86 -11.33
C SER A 332 -5.91 -3.93 -12.51
N LEU A 333 -4.86 -4.22 -13.28
CA LEU A 333 -4.36 -3.34 -14.36
C LEU A 333 -5.35 -3.10 -15.51
N ASP A 334 -6.37 -3.95 -15.68
CA ASP A 334 -7.47 -3.73 -16.63
C ASP A 334 -8.59 -2.85 -16.07
N ASP A 335 -8.42 -2.31 -14.86
CA ASP A 335 -9.38 -1.55 -14.06
C ASP A 335 -10.70 -2.30 -13.80
N ARG A 336 -10.70 -3.62 -13.85
CA ARG A 336 -11.95 -4.40 -13.79
C ARG A 336 -12.28 -4.93 -12.41
N PHE A 337 -11.27 -5.34 -11.65
CA PHE A 337 -11.47 -5.92 -10.32
C PHE A 337 -10.74 -5.11 -9.24
N LEU A 338 -11.49 -4.76 -8.19
CA LEU A 338 -10.99 -4.16 -6.96
C LEU A 338 -10.96 -5.23 -5.87
N TYR A 339 -9.81 -5.35 -5.22
CA TYR A 339 -9.55 -6.30 -4.15
C TYR A 339 -9.46 -5.56 -2.82
N VAL A 340 -10.04 -6.15 -1.77
CA VAL A 340 -10.28 -5.45 -0.50
C VAL A 340 -9.90 -6.35 0.67
N SER A 341 -8.98 -5.86 1.50
CA SER A 341 -8.47 -6.54 2.69
C SER A 341 -9.22 -6.10 3.94
N CYS A 342 -10.08 -6.97 4.49
CA CYS A 342 -10.75 -6.71 5.78
C CYS A 342 -9.95 -7.36 6.92
N TRP A 343 -8.97 -6.61 7.43
CA TRP A 343 -8.00 -7.10 8.40
C TRP A 343 -8.61 -7.53 9.74
N GLY A 344 -9.72 -6.91 10.16
CA GLY A 344 -10.41 -7.24 11.40
C GLY A 344 -11.24 -8.52 11.29
N THR A 345 -12.12 -8.62 10.29
CA THR A 345 -13.03 -9.77 10.11
C THR A 345 -12.32 -11.00 9.52
N GLY A 346 -11.16 -10.81 8.88
CA GLY A 346 -10.45 -11.87 8.18
C GLY A 346 -11.07 -12.24 6.83
N GLU A 347 -11.91 -11.36 6.27
CA GLU A 347 -12.47 -11.52 4.92
C GLU A 347 -11.56 -10.81 3.89
N PHE A 348 -11.38 -11.45 2.73
CA PHE A 348 -10.79 -10.80 1.57
C PHE A 348 -11.79 -10.86 0.42
N ILE A 349 -12.06 -9.72 -0.20
CA ILE A 349 -13.21 -9.55 -1.11
C ILE A 349 -12.73 -9.08 -2.48
N GLN A 350 -13.33 -9.64 -3.53
CA GLN A 350 -13.20 -9.13 -4.90
C GLN A 350 -14.52 -8.49 -5.33
N TYR A 351 -14.42 -7.29 -5.90
CA TYR A 351 -15.50 -6.56 -6.54
C TYR A 351 -15.19 -6.38 -8.03
N ASP A 352 -16.17 -6.64 -8.90
CA ASP A 352 -16.17 -6.14 -10.28
C ASP A 352 -16.54 -4.65 -10.26
N VAL A 353 -15.63 -3.83 -10.78
CA VAL A 353 -15.72 -2.37 -10.88
C VAL A 353 -15.69 -1.90 -12.33
N SER A 354 -16.07 -2.76 -13.29
CA SER A 354 -16.27 -2.36 -14.70
C SER A 354 -17.22 -1.17 -14.84
N ASP A 355 -18.20 -1.09 -13.94
CA ASP A 355 -18.91 0.15 -13.61
C ASP A 355 -18.41 0.65 -12.24
N PRO A 356 -17.46 1.61 -12.20
CA PRO A 356 -16.82 2.03 -10.96
C PRO A 356 -17.81 2.73 -10.01
N ALA A 357 -18.96 3.19 -10.53
CA ALA A 357 -20.03 3.79 -9.75
C ALA A 357 -20.84 2.76 -8.94
N ASN A 358 -20.91 1.52 -9.43
CA ASN A 358 -21.76 0.47 -8.89
C ASN A 358 -20.99 -0.87 -8.78
N PRO A 359 -19.99 -0.97 -7.88
CA PRO A 359 -19.21 -2.18 -7.68
C PRO A 359 -20.09 -3.39 -7.33
N LYS A 360 -19.73 -4.57 -7.84
CA LYS A 360 -20.46 -5.83 -7.59
C LYS A 360 -19.52 -6.85 -6.96
N LYS A 361 -19.86 -7.35 -5.76
CA LYS A 361 -19.10 -8.43 -5.12
C LYS A 361 -19.16 -9.68 -5.99
N THR A 362 -18.00 -10.18 -6.43
CA THR A 362 -17.88 -11.36 -7.30
C THR A 362 -17.26 -12.56 -6.58
N GLY A 363 -16.58 -12.34 -5.47
CA GLY A 363 -16.06 -13.42 -4.64
C GLY A 363 -15.58 -12.92 -3.29
N SER A 364 -15.52 -13.83 -2.32
CA SER A 364 -14.77 -13.61 -1.08
C SER A 364 -14.21 -14.92 -0.53
N ILE A 365 -13.14 -14.79 0.25
CA ILE A 365 -12.54 -15.87 1.02
C ILE A 365 -12.39 -15.42 2.47
N HIS A 366 -12.09 -16.38 3.35
CA HIS A 366 -11.76 -16.09 4.74
C HIS A 366 -10.44 -16.75 5.13
N VAL A 367 -9.56 -15.97 5.75
CA VAL A 367 -8.29 -16.43 6.32
C VAL A 367 -7.88 -15.49 7.46
N GLY A 368 -7.53 -16.04 8.62
CA GLY A 368 -7.29 -15.25 9.82
C GLY A 368 -8.57 -14.59 10.37
N GLY A 369 -8.46 -13.34 10.81
CA GLY A 369 -9.49 -12.53 11.44
C GLY A 369 -9.50 -12.64 12.97
N ILE A 370 -9.94 -11.57 13.64
CA ILE A 370 -9.95 -11.44 15.10
C ILE A 370 -10.68 -12.60 15.77
N VAL A 371 -11.93 -12.84 15.35
CA VAL A 371 -12.79 -13.91 15.90
C VAL A 371 -12.72 -15.17 15.06
N ARG A 372 -12.73 -15.02 13.73
CA ARG A 372 -12.87 -16.14 12.80
C ARG A 372 -11.69 -17.10 12.84
N ARG A 373 -10.48 -16.55 12.96
CA ARG A 373 -9.20 -17.29 13.02
C ARG A 373 -9.10 -18.38 11.94
N ALA A 374 -9.60 -18.08 10.73
CA ALA A 374 -9.78 -19.05 9.66
C ALA A 374 -8.43 -19.63 9.20
N ALA A 375 -8.36 -20.95 9.09
CA ALA A 375 -7.17 -21.66 8.66
C ALA A 375 -6.93 -21.52 7.16
N HIS A 376 -5.67 -21.59 6.74
CA HIS A 376 -5.32 -21.78 5.35
C HIS A 376 -5.60 -23.23 4.90
N PRO A 377 -6.06 -23.49 3.66
CA PRO A 377 -6.33 -24.86 3.18
C PRO A 377 -5.14 -25.82 3.25
N SER A 378 -3.91 -25.31 3.18
CA SER A 378 -2.68 -26.13 3.34
C SER A 378 -2.40 -26.54 4.79
N LYS A 379 -3.02 -25.84 5.76
CA LYS A 379 -2.85 -26.04 7.21
C LYS A 379 -4.22 -26.05 7.92
N PRO A 380 -5.14 -26.96 7.57
CA PRO A 380 -6.55 -26.87 7.99
C PRO A 380 -6.80 -27.01 9.50
N LYS A 381 -5.80 -27.43 10.27
CA LYS A 381 -5.85 -27.56 11.74
C LYS A 381 -5.20 -26.39 12.48
N GLN A 382 -4.59 -25.46 11.76
CA GLN A 382 -3.90 -24.32 12.34
C GLN A 382 -4.78 -23.08 12.22
N SER A 383 -5.34 -22.63 13.34
CA SER A 383 -5.98 -21.32 13.41
C SER A 383 -4.95 -20.23 13.14
N LEU A 384 -5.28 -19.31 12.24
CA LEU A 384 -4.42 -18.18 11.89
C LEU A 384 -4.88 -16.91 12.59
N ASN A 385 -3.94 -16.07 12.99
CA ASN A 385 -4.20 -14.73 13.51
C ASN A 385 -3.63 -13.66 12.57
N GLY A 386 -3.87 -12.38 12.88
CA GLY A 386 -3.89 -11.34 11.84
C GLY A 386 -5.06 -11.55 10.89
N GLY A 387 -5.19 -10.70 9.88
CA GLY A 387 -6.15 -10.86 8.78
C GLY A 387 -5.52 -10.41 7.47
N PRO A 388 -6.23 -10.46 6.34
CA PRO A 388 -5.75 -9.87 5.09
C PRO A 388 -5.39 -8.40 5.32
N GLN A 389 -4.16 -8.01 4.97
CA GLN A 389 -3.65 -6.64 5.08
C GLN A 389 -3.10 -6.21 3.71
N MET A 390 -1.79 -6.02 3.55
CA MET A 390 -1.22 -5.53 2.28
C MET A 390 -1.47 -6.52 1.15
N VAL A 391 -2.13 -6.07 0.09
CA VAL A 391 -2.48 -6.82 -1.10
C VAL A 391 -1.71 -6.32 -2.31
N GLU A 392 -1.09 -7.26 -3.03
CA GLU A 392 -0.40 -6.99 -4.29
C GLU A 392 -0.86 -7.92 -5.41
N LEU A 393 -0.98 -7.37 -6.62
CA LEU A 393 -1.45 -8.11 -7.78
C LEU A 393 -0.37 -8.28 -8.83
N SER A 394 -0.32 -9.49 -9.38
CA SER A 394 0.42 -9.76 -10.60
C SER A 394 -0.10 -8.91 -11.76
N ARG A 395 0.79 -8.47 -12.66
CA ARG A 395 0.42 -7.65 -13.82
C ARG A 395 -0.67 -8.26 -14.69
N ASP A 396 -0.67 -9.58 -14.90
CA ASP A 396 -1.71 -10.24 -15.72
C ASP A 396 -3.07 -10.42 -15.00
N GLY A 397 -3.19 -9.95 -13.74
CA GLY A 397 -4.41 -9.95 -12.94
C GLY A 397 -4.86 -11.32 -12.43
N LYS A 398 -4.05 -12.39 -12.57
CA LYS A 398 -4.47 -13.76 -12.22
C LYS A 398 -4.05 -14.21 -10.83
N ARG A 399 -3.04 -13.56 -10.24
CA ARG A 399 -2.48 -13.91 -8.94
C ARG A 399 -2.54 -12.70 -8.03
N VAL A 400 -3.00 -12.94 -6.81
CA VAL A 400 -3.09 -11.91 -5.77
C VAL A 400 -2.35 -12.43 -4.56
N TYR A 401 -1.41 -11.65 -4.04
CA TYR A 401 -0.63 -11.97 -2.87
C TYR A 401 -1.01 -11.03 -1.75
N PHE A 402 -1.10 -11.52 -0.52
CA PHE A 402 -1.24 -10.61 0.61
C PHE A 402 -0.60 -11.15 1.87
N THR A 403 -0.27 -10.21 2.76
CA THR A 403 0.32 -10.43 4.08
C THR A 403 -0.66 -9.99 5.17
N ASN A 404 -0.26 -10.07 6.44
CA ASN A 404 -1.21 -9.99 7.56
C ASN A 404 -0.88 -9.01 8.69
N SER A 405 0.20 -8.25 8.62
CA SER A 405 0.56 -7.25 9.63
C SER A 405 0.23 -5.85 9.16
N LEU A 406 -0.31 -5.03 10.05
CA LEU A 406 -0.63 -3.63 9.81
C LEU A 406 0.49 -2.74 10.31
N TYR A 407 0.57 -2.54 11.62
CA TYR A 407 1.52 -1.62 12.25
C TYR A 407 1.74 -2.13 13.66
N SER A 408 2.99 -2.25 14.11
CA SER A 408 3.33 -3.09 15.27
C SER A 408 2.54 -2.80 16.54
N PRO A 409 2.28 -1.55 16.96
CA PRO A 409 1.49 -1.25 18.14
C PRO A 409 -0.01 -1.57 17.94
N TRP A 410 -0.50 -1.51 16.69
CA TRP A 410 -1.90 -1.79 16.36
C TRP A 410 -2.14 -3.29 16.27
N ASP A 411 -1.21 -4.02 15.65
CA ASP A 411 -1.19 -5.48 15.69
C ASP A 411 -1.32 -6.01 17.12
N GLU A 412 -0.60 -5.42 18.08
CA GLU A 412 -0.66 -5.79 19.50
C GLU A 412 -2.01 -5.48 20.15
N GLN A 413 -2.67 -4.37 19.76
CA GLN A 413 -3.99 -4.01 20.28
C GLN A 413 -5.11 -4.92 19.76
N PHE A 414 -5.10 -5.23 18.46
CA PHE A 414 -6.16 -6.02 17.81
C PHE A 414 -5.91 -7.53 17.90
N TYR A 415 -4.66 -7.96 17.99
CA TYR A 415 -4.22 -9.35 18.14
C TYR A 415 -3.27 -9.49 19.33
N PRO A 416 -3.78 -9.38 20.58
CA PRO A 416 -2.96 -9.35 21.80
C PRO A 416 -2.23 -10.67 22.10
N ASP A 417 -2.60 -11.76 21.42
CA ASP A 417 -1.88 -13.04 21.45
C ASP A 417 -0.62 -13.05 20.56
N GLY A 418 -0.32 -11.95 19.88
CA GLY A 418 0.85 -11.73 19.03
C GLY A 418 0.67 -12.26 17.62
N VAL A 419 0.75 -11.38 16.61
CA VAL A 419 0.60 -11.76 15.20
C VAL A 419 1.70 -12.74 14.77
N LYS A 420 1.30 -13.93 14.33
CA LYS A 420 2.14 -14.89 13.61
C LYS A 420 1.99 -14.59 12.13
N SER A 421 3.08 -14.21 11.49
CA SER A 421 2.97 -13.62 10.17
C SER A 421 3.03 -14.63 9.05
N TRP A 422 2.27 -14.35 8.00
CA TRP A 422 2.14 -15.21 6.84
C TRP A 422 1.91 -14.40 5.57
N MET A 423 2.26 -15.00 4.44
CA MET A 423 1.90 -14.55 3.09
C MET A 423 1.18 -15.68 2.37
N VAL A 424 0.07 -15.34 1.72
CA VAL A 424 -0.76 -16.26 0.94
C VAL A 424 -0.84 -15.82 -0.52
N LYS A 425 -1.27 -16.74 -1.39
CA LYS A 425 -1.63 -16.45 -2.77
C LYS A 425 -3.09 -16.82 -3.00
N ILE A 426 -3.79 -15.98 -3.75
CA ILE A 426 -5.10 -16.22 -4.33
C ILE A 426 -4.95 -16.38 -5.83
N ASP A 427 -5.68 -17.35 -6.37
CA ASP A 427 -5.96 -17.44 -7.80
C ASP A 427 -7.24 -16.65 -8.12
N ALA A 428 -7.13 -15.64 -8.97
CA ALA A 428 -8.24 -14.80 -9.42
C ALA A 428 -8.81 -15.31 -10.76
N HIS A 429 -10.13 -15.47 -10.82
CA HIS A 429 -10.80 -15.94 -12.04
C HIS A 429 -11.09 -14.78 -12.99
N PRO A 430 -10.89 -14.94 -14.31
CA PRO A 430 -11.06 -13.87 -15.28
C PRO A 430 -12.50 -13.35 -15.42
N ASN A 431 -13.50 -14.09 -14.91
CA ASN A 431 -14.91 -13.70 -14.93
C ASN A 431 -15.46 -13.34 -13.54
N GLY A 432 -14.57 -13.11 -12.57
CA GLY A 432 -14.93 -12.90 -11.18
C GLY A 432 -14.95 -14.21 -10.38
N GLY A 433 -14.61 -14.08 -9.10
CA GLY A 433 -14.37 -15.18 -8.18
C GLY A 433 -12.89 -15.27 -7.81
N ILE A 434 -12.62 -15.75 -6.60
CA ILE A 434 -11.27 -15.92 -6.04
C ILE A 434 -11.20 -17.20 -5.20
N ASN A 435 -10.04 -17.86 -5.20
CA ASN A 435 -9.76 -19.00 -4.33
C ASN A 435 -8.38 -18.87 -3.70
N LEU A 436 -8.23 -19.29 -2.43
CA LEU A 436 -6.90 -19.50 -1.84
C LEU A 436 -6.17 -20.62 -2.60
N ASP A 437 -4.94 -20.33 -3.03
CA ASP A 437 -4.05 -21.34 -3.57
C ASP A 437 -3.68 -22.32 -2.45
N LYS A 438 -3.84 -23.62 -2.71
CA LYS A 438 -3.66 -24.65 -1.67
C LYS A 438 -2.19 -25.01 -1.40
N GLN A 439 -1.27 -24.57 -2.25
CA GLN A 439 0.15 -24.94 -2.21
C GLN A 439 1.02 -23.79 -1.69
N PHE A 440 0.64 -22.54 -1.96
CA PHE A 440 1.40 -21.36 -1.58
C PHE A 440 0.97 -20.86 -0.20
N PHE A 441 1.84 -21.08 0.79
CA PHE A 441 1.69 -20.53 2.14
C PHE A 441 3.07 -20.33 2.75
N VAL A 442 3.46 -19.08 2.99
CA VAL A 442 4.76 -18.72 3.58
C VAL A 442 4.52 -18.22 4.99
N GLU A 443 5.25 -18.76 5.96
CA GLU A 443 5.25 -18.31 7.36
C GLU A 443 6.56 -17.56 7.65
N PHE A 444 6.49 -16.50 8.45
CA PHE A 444 7.64 -15.70 8.85
C PHE A 444 7.82 -15.78 10.36
N ASP A 445 8.76 -16.62 10.80
CA ASP A 445 9.01 -16.84 12.23
C ASP A 445 9.81 -15.68 12.84
N GLY A 446 9.18 -14.94 13.75
CA GLY A 446 9.80 -13.83 14.48
C GLY A 446 9.81 -12.49 13.74
N LEU A 447 9.36 -12.47 12.49
CA LEU A 447 9.19 -11.26 11.68
C LEU A 447 7.72 -11.12 11.26
N ARG A 448 7.26 -9.90 11.02
CA ARG A 448 5.95 -9.62 10.44
C ARG A 448 6.07 -9.09 9.03
N ALA A 449 5.39 -9.73 8.09
CA ALA A 449 5.37 -9.36 6.68
C ALA A 449 4.34 -8.26 6.42
N HIS A 450 4.74 -7.27 5.64
CA HIS A 450 3.94 -6.11 5.28
C HIS A 450 3.83 -5.97 3.75
N GLN A 451 4.32 -4.90 3.12
CA GLN A 451 4.14 -4.69 1.68
C GLN A 451 4.91 -5.71 0.84
N VAL A 452 4.38 -6.02 -0.34
CA VAL A 452 4.97 -6.90 -1.34
C VAL A 452 5.25 -6.10 -2.61
N ARG A 453 6.39 -6.32 -3.26
CA ARG A 453 6.69 -5.84 -4.62
C ARG A 453 7.12 -6.98 -5.51
N LEU A 454 6.51 -7.09 -6.70
CA LEU A 454 6.78 -8.18 -7.63
C LEU A 454 7.91 -7.81 -8.60
N GLU A 455 8.70 -8.81 -8.97
CA GLU A 455 9.73 -8.65 -9.99
C GLU A 455 9.13 -8.17 -11.31
N GLY A 456 9.70 -7.10 -11.85
CA GLY A 456 9.26 -6.48 -13.09
C GLY A 456 8.03 -5.59 -12.96
N GLY A 457 7.58 -5.27 -11.74
CA GLY A 457 6.44 -4.38 -11.47
C GLY A 457 5.14 -5.13 -11.22
N ASP A 458 4.22 -4.47 -10.54
CA ASP A 458 2.94 -4.97 -10.04
C ASP A 458 1.85 -3.90 -10.16
N ALA A 459 0.64 -4.22 -9.69
CA ALA A 459 -0.50 -3.33 -9.85
C ALA A 459 -0.43 -2.07 -8.97
N SER A 460 0.43 -2.01 -7.95
CA SER A 460 0.57 -0.81 -7.13
C SER A 460 1.92 -0.08 -7.30
N SER A 461 2.84 -0.59 -8.13
CA SER A 461 4.20 -0.04 -8.26
C SER A 461 4.38 0.95 -9.40
N ASP A 462 3.50 0.88 -10.39
CA ASP A 462 3.68 1.53 -11.69
C ASP A 462 2.52 2.45 -12.01
N SER A 463 2.84 3.53 -12.71
CA SER A 463 1.84 4.38 -13.34
C SER A 463 2.22 4.62 -14.79
N TYR A 464 1.20 4.83 -15.63
CA TYR A 464 1.33 4.80 -17.07
C TYR A 464 0.95 6.16 -17.66
N CYS A 465 1.58 6.51 -18.78
CA CYS A 465 1.24 7.73 -19.53
C CYS A 465 0.62 7.44 -20.89
N TYR A 466 0.51 6.17 -21.27
CA TYR A 466 -0.14 5.73 -22.49
C TYR A 466 -1.31 4.81 -22.13
N SER A 467 -2.38 4.95 -22.90
CA SER A 467 -3.59 4.15 -22.80
C SER A 467 -3.61 3.18 -23.97
N ASP A 468 -4.12 1.98 -23.78
CA ASP A 468 -4.20 0.99 -24.85
C ASP A 468 -5.05 1.55 -26.01
N GLY A 469 -4.55 1.38 -27.24
CA GLY A 469 -5.29 1.77 -28.44
C GLY A 469 -6.58 0.95 -28.54
N LYS A 470 -7.68 1.59 -28.95
CA LYS A 470 -8.86 0.87 -29.45
C LYS A 470 -8.68 0.52 -30.92
#